data_AF-A0A520MKU7-F1
#
_entry.id   AF-A0A520MKU7-F1
#
_cell.length_a   1.000
_cell.length_b   1.000
_cell.length_c   1.000
_cell.angle_alpha   90.00
_cell.angle_beta   90.00
_cell.angle_gamma   90.00
#
_symmetry.space_group_name_H-M   'P 1'
#
loop_
_entity.id
_entity.type
_entity.pdbx_description
1 polymer ?
#
loop_
_entity_poly.entity_id
_entity_poly.type
_entity_poly.pdbx_seq_one_letter_code
_entity_poly.pdbx_strand_id
1 'polypeptide(L)'
;MSGTSNLIRLSVDMMGGDQGIEVTAPGLLDALSRYPDLICHAVGDPEQLHDALSSSAPADRLIVVPSSEVVEMDEPPASALRFKKNSSMRVAINQLSEGAV
;
A
#
# COMPACT_ATOMS: atom_id res chain seq x y z
N MET A 1 -20.82 26.73 -6.72
CA MET A 1 -19.72 25.99 -7.39
C MET A 1 -19.46 24.75 -6.55
N SER A 2 -20.07 23.61 -6.89
CA SER A 2 -19.77 22.35 -6.22
C SER A 2 -18.67 21.69 -7.05
N GLY A 3 -17.42 21.87 -6.63
CA GLY A 3 -16.30 21.20 -7.26
C GLY A 3 -16.48 19.71 -7.05
N THR A 4 -16.52 18.94 -8.13
CA THR A 4 -16.46 17.48 -8.08
C THR A 4 -15.18 17.11 -7.33
N SER A 5 -15.29 16.65 -6.08
CA SER A 5 -14.13 16.10 -5.37
C SER A 5 -13.75 14.83 -6.12
N ASN A 6 -12.67 14.89 -6.90
CA ASN A 6 -12.21 13.74 -7.64
C ASN A 6 -11.51 12.83 -6.63
N LEU A 7 -12.11 11.66 -6.34
CA LEU A 7 -11.51 10.70 -5.42
C LEU A 7 -10.13 10.27 -5.96
N ILE A 8 -9.11 10.37 -5.12
CA ILE A 8 -7.76 9.93 -5.43
C ILE A 8 -7.55 8.55 -4.82
N ARG A 9 -7.12 7.59 -5.64
CA ARG A 9 -6.77 6.24 -5.20
C ARG A 9 -5.26 6.08 -5.25
N LEU A 10 -4.70 5.51 -4.19
CA LEU A 10 -3.27 5.26 -4.08
C LEU A 10 -3.03 3.82 -3.67
N SER A 11 -2.19 3.09 -4.41
CA SER A 11 -1.66 1.81 -3.97
C SER A 11 -0.30 2.03 -3.32
N VAL A 12 -0.12 1.48 -2.12
CA VAL A 12 1.08 1.69 -1.30
C VAL A 12 1.70 0.34 -0.99
N ASP A 13 2.97 0.15 -1.37
CA ASP A 13 3.78 -0.98 -0.89
C ASP A 13 4.15 -0.73 0.57
N MET A 14 3.57 -1.52 1.47
CA MET A 14 3.74 -1.36 2.92
C MET A 14 4.94 -2.13 3.49
N MET A 15 5.55 -3.00 2.68
CA MET A 15 6.65 -3.86 3.11
C MET A 15 8.01 -3.35 2.63
N GLY A 16 8.02 -2.42 1.66
CA GLY A 16 9.22 -1.86 1.06
C GLY A 16 9.93 -0.80 1.92
N GLY A 17 11.25 -0.67 1.71
CA GLY A 17 12.10 0.33 2.35
C GLY A 17 12.78 -0.17 3.62
N ASP A 18 13.88 0.49 3.99
CA ASP A 18 14.78 0.05 5.08
C ASP A 18 14.11 -0.09 6.46
N GLN A 19 12.99 0.61 6.66
CA GLN A 19 12.19 0.59 7.91
C GLN A 19 10.77 0.04 7.69
N GLY A 20 10.44 -0.34 6.45
CA GLY A 20 9.19 -0.98 6.07
C GLY A 20 7.92 -0.37 6.68
N ILE A 21 7.13 -1.25 7.29
CA ILE A 21 5.80 -0.94 7.82
C ILE A 21 5.84 0.03 9.02
N GLU A 22 6.93 0.05 9.80
CA GLU A 22 7.04 0.90 11.01
C GLU A 22 7.01 2.39 10.68
N VAL A 23 7.52 2.78 9.51
CA VAL A 23 7.50 4.18 9.03
C VAL A 23 6.34 4.42 8.06
N THR A 24 6.01 3.43 7.24
CA THR A 24 4.98 3.60 6.20
C THR A 24 3.58 3.68 6.82
N ALA A 25 3.29 2.90 7.86
CA ALA A 25 1.99 2.93 8.53
C ALA A 25 1.63 4.30 9.14
N PRO A 26 2.47 4.95 9.97
CA PRO A 26 2.14 6.28 10.51
C PRO A 26 2.05 7.34 9.41
N GLY A 27 2.87 7.28 8.36
CA GLY A 27 2.78 8.19 7.22
C GLY A 27 1.47 8.04 6.43
N LEU A 28 1.02 6.80 6.22
CA LEU A 28 -0.24 6.50 5.55
C LEU A 28 -1.45 7.02 6.36
N LEU A 29 -1.45 6.80 7.67
CA LEU A 29 -2.50 7.27 8.57
C LEU A 29 -2.56 8.80 8.63
N ASP A 30 -1.40 9.46 8.70
CA ASP A 30 -1.31 10.93 8.63
C ASP A 30 -1.86 11.46 7.30
N ALA A 31 -1.51 10.84 6.16
CA ALA A 31 -2.05 11.21 4.85
C ALA A 31 -3.58 11.05 4.79
N LEU A 32 -4.12 9.91 5.25
CA LEU A 32 -5.57 9.65 5.28
C LEU A 32 -6.33 10.63 6.19
N SER A 33 -5.68 11.18 7.22
CA SER A 33 -6.25 12.21 8.08
C SER A 33 -6.31 13.59 7.41
N ARG A 34 -5.31 13.92 6.58
CA ARG A 34 -5.16 15.23 5.93
C ARG A 34 -5.98 15.36 4.64
N TYR A 35 -6.18 14.26 3.94
CA TYR A 35 -6.83 14.23 2.62
C TYR A 35 -8.12 13.40 2.67
N PRO A 36 -9.29 14.04 2.81
CA PRO A 36 -10.58 13.34 2.92
C PRO A 36 -11.01 12.61 1.63
N ASP A 37 -10.49 13.05 0.48
CA ASP A 37 -10.72 12.50 -0.86
C ASP A 37 -9.74 11.38 -1.23
N LEU A 38 -8.85 11.00 -0.32
CA LEU A 38 -7.88 9.93 -0.49
C LEU A 38 -8.45 8.57 -0.04
N ILE A 39 -8.32 7.59 -0.92
CA ILE A 39 -8.53 6.16 -0.66
C ILE A 39 -7.18 5.45 -0.87
N CYS A 40 -6.77 4.63 0.07
CA CYS A 40 -5.51 3.89 0.01
C CYS A 40 -5.72 2.39 -0.03
N HIS A 41 -5.02 1.72 -0.94
CA HIS A 41 -4.84 0.28 -0.98
C HIS A 41 -3.47 -0.02 -0.35
N ALA A 42 -3.47 -0.50 0.90
CA ALA A 42 -2.28 -0.93 1.62
C ALA A 42 -1.93 -2.36 1.22
N VAL A 43 -0.80 -2.52 0.52
CA VAL A 43 -0.36 -3.80 -0.05
C VAL A 43 0.73 -4.41 0.81
N GLY A 44 0.51 -5.61 1.31
CA GLY A 44 1.46 -6.25 2.23
C GLY A 44 0.95 -7.52 2.88
N ASP A 45 1.71 -7.98 3.87
CA ASP A 45 1.30 -9.09 4.73
C ASP A 45 0.08 -8.69 5.59
N PRO A 46 -1.07 -9.40 5.49
CA PRO A 46 -2.29 -8.99 6.18
C PRO A 46 -2.20 -8.95 7.71
N GLU A 47 -1.40 -9.83 8.32
CA GLU A 47 -1.20 -9.86 9.78
C GLU A 47 -0.45 -8.60 10.22
N GLN A 48 0.69 -8.32 9.58
CA GLN A 48 1.49 -7.13 9.88
C GLN A 48 0.71 -5.84 9.63
N LEU A 49 -0.09 -5.79 8.55
CA LEU A 49 -0.96 -4.65 8.26
C LEU A 49 -2.05 -4.47 9.32
N HIS A 50 -2.68 -5.57 9.75
CA HIS A 50 -3.67 -5.51 10.82
C HIS A 50 -3.06 -4.94 12.10
N ASP A 51 -1.91 -5.45 12.52
CA ASP A 51 -1.23 -5.01 13.73
C ASP A 51 -0.82 -3.53 13.66
N ALA A 52 -0.32 -3.06 12.51
CA ALA A 52 0.13 -1.70 12.33
C ALA A 52 -0.99 -0.66 12.13
N LEU A 53 -2.17 -1.06 11.62
CA LEU A 53 -3.21 -0.13 11.15
C LEU A 53 -4.53 -0.19 11.95
N SER A 54 -4.76 -1.26 12.74
CA SER A 54 -6.04 -1.59 13.38
C SER A 54 -6.64 -0.50 14.29
N SER A 55 -5.82 0.41 14.82
CA SER A 55 -6.26 1.36 15.85
C SER A 55 -6.73 2.72 15.30
N SER A 56 -6.46 3.05 14.04
CA SER A 56 -6.50 4.45 13.56
C SER A 56 -7.05 4.64 12.15
N ALA A 57 -7.36 3.56 11.42
CA ALA A 57 -7.71 3.65 10.02
C ALA A 57 -9.21 3.90 9.77
N PRO A 58 -9.59 4.84 8.88
CA PRO A 58 -10.94 4.93 8.36
C PRO A 58 -11.25 3.69 7.52
N ALA A 59 -12.13 2.82 8.03
CA ALA A 59 -12.43 1.51 7.42
C ALA A 59 -13.00 1.61 5.98
N ASP A 60 -13.56 2.75 5.61
CA ASP A 60 -14.11 3.04 4.29
C ASP A 60 -13.08 3.54 3.27
N ARG A 61 -11.89 3.97 3.73
CA ARG A 61 -10.84 4.58 2.89
C ARG A 61 -9.49 3.86 2.93
N LEU A 62 -9.37 2.81 3.75
CA LEU A 62 -8.20 1.95 3.79
C LEU A 62 -8.57 0.51 3.42
N ILE A 63 -8.04 0.04 2.30
CA ILE A 63 -8.29 -1.28 1.74
C ILE A 63 -7.01 -2.10 1.88
N VAL A 64 -7.08 -3.26 2.54
CA VAL A 64 -5.95 -4.19 2.65
C VAL A 64 -5.90 -5.07 1.40
N VAL A 65 -4.75 -5.09 0.73
CA VAL A 65 -4.48 -5.94 -0.43
C VAL A 65 -3.38 -6.93 -0.05
N PRO A 66 -3.67 -8.23 0.05
CA PRO A 66 -2.70 -9.20 0.51
C PRO A 66 -1.57 -9.41 -0.50
N SER A 67 -0.35 -9.52 0.01
CA SER A 67 0.80 -10.05 -0.72
C SER A 67 1.57 -11.03 0.16
N SER A 68 2.24 -12.01 -0.43
CA SER A 68 2.95 -13.06 0.32
C SER A 68 4.48 -13.04 0.17
N GLU A 69 5.01 -12.12 -0.63
CA GLU A 69 6.45 -11.99 -0.86
C GLU A 69 6.88 -10.53 -0.63
N VAL A 70 8.16 -10.32 -0.36
CA VAL A 70 8.80 -9.00 -0.28
C VAL A 70 10.04 -9.04 -1.16
N VAL A 71 10.41 -7.93 -1.81
CA VAL A 71 11.68 -7.84 -2.54
C VAL A 71 12.78 -7.47 -1.55
N GLU A 72 13.76 -8.35 -1.37
CA GLU A 72 14.85 -8.13 -0.40
C GLU A 72 15.95 -7.25 -1.00
N MET A 73 16.71 -6.57 -0.12
CA MET A 73 17.72 -5.57 -0.52
C MET A 73 18.91 -6.17 -1.28
N ASP A 74 19.19 -7.46 -1.10
CA ASP A 74 20.29 -8.18 -1.75
C ASP A 74 19.87 -8.86 -3.07
N GLU A 75 18.61 -8.68 -3.49
CA GLU A 75 18.10 -9.29 -4.71
C GLU A 75 18.28 -8.39 -5.94
N PRO A 76 18.82 -8.93 -7.05
CA PRO A 76 18.86 -8.20 -8.31
C PRO A 76 17.45 -7.79 -8.76
N PRO A 77 17.19 -6.50 -9.08
CA PRO A 77 15.84 -6.02 -9.41
C PRO A 77 15.16 -6.80 -10.55
N ALA A 78 15.93 -7.15 -11.60
CA ALA A 78 15.42 -7.91 -12.72
C ALA A 78 14.95 -9.32 -12.31
N SER A 79 15.64 -9.96 -11.35
CA SER A 79 15.28 -11.27 -10.82
C SER A 79 14.02 -11.17 -9.95
N ALA A 80 14.02 -10.25 -8.98
CA ALA A 80 12.89 -10.02 -8.10
C ALA A 80 11.60 -9.73 -8.88
N LEU A 81 11.65 -8.80 -9.83
CA LEU A 81 10.50 -8.51 -10.70
C LEU A 81 10.09 -9.73 -11.54
N ARG A 82 11.03 -10.55 -12.01
CA ARG A 82 10.69 -11.71 -12.83
C ARG A 82 10.03 -12.82 -12.02
N PHE A 83 10.48 -13.10 -10.82
CA PHE A 83 10.09 -14.29 -10.07
C PHE A 83 9.13 -14.02 -8.91
N LYS A 84 9.25 -12.89 -8.19
CA LYS A 84 8.37 -12.55 -7.07
C LYS A 84 7.09 -11.87 -7.53
N LYS A 85 6.21 -12.65 -8.16
CA LYS A 85 4.95 -12.16 -8.73
C LYS A 85 3.93 -11.74 -7.67
N ASN A 86 4.09 -12.22 -6.44
CA ASN A 86 3.28 -11.87 -5.29
C ASN A 86 4.08 -11.03 -4.28
N SER A 87 5.11 -10.30 -4.75
CA SER A 87 5.76 -9.29 -3.91
C SER A 87 4.83 -8.10 -3.68
N SER A 88 4.87 -7.52 -2.48
CA SER A 88 4.11 -6.29 -2.16
C SER A 88 4.29 -5.20 -3.21
N MET A 89 5.53 -4.96 -3.64
CA MET A 89 5.88 -4.04 -4.74
C MET A 89 5.20 -4.41 -6.06
N ARG A 90 5.25 -5.68 -6.47
CA ARG A 90 4.62 -6.14 -7.72
C ARG A 90 3.10 -6.01 -7.66
N VAL A 91 2.49 -6.42 -6.55
CA VAL A 91 1.05 -6.35 -6.35
C VAL A 91 0.59 -4.88 -6.37
N ALA A 92 1.32 -3.97 -5.73
CA ALA A 92 1.02 -2.54 -5.78
C ALA A 92 1.06 -1.96 -7.20
N ILE A 93 2.05 -2.36 -8.01
CA ILE A 93 2.13 -1.95 -9.42
C ILE A 93 0.98 -2.55 -10.24
N ASN A 94 0.60 -3.80 -9.97
CA ASN A 94 -0.50 -4.45 -10.67
C ASN A 94 -1.84 -3.73 -10.41
N GLN A 95 -2.09 -3.25 -9.18
CA GLN A 95 -3.28 -2.45 -8.88
C GLN A 95 -3.43 -1.24 -9.82
N LEU A 96 -2.32 -0.54 -10.11
CA LEU A 96 -2.31 0.56 -11.08
C LEU A 96 -2.52 0.06 -12.51
N SER A 97 -1.80 -1.00 -12.90
CA SER A 97 -1.90 -1.56 -14.26
C SER A 97 -3.30 -2.09 -14.59
N GLU A 98 -4.05 -2.54 -13.59
CA GLU A 98 -5.38 -3.12 -13.70
C GLU A 98 -6.49 -2.07 -13.52
N GLY A 99 -6.13 -0.83 -13.18
CA GLY A 99 -7.09 0.26 -12.93
C GLY A 99 -7.87 0.12 -11.62
N ALA A 100 -7.37 -0.66 -10.67
CA ALA A 100 -7.93 -0.72 -9.32
C ALA A 100 -7.66 0.56 -8.52
N VAL A 101 -6.54 1.23 -8.84
CA VAL A 101 -6.19 2.58 -8.38
C VAL A 101 -5.90 3.50 -9.57
#